data_AF-A0A7I8L8U7-F1
#
_entry.id   AF-A0A7I8L8U7-F1
#
_cell.length_a   1.000
_cell.length_b   1.000
_cell.length_c   1.000
_cell.angle_alpha   90.00
_cell.angle_beta   90.00
_cell.angle_gamma   90.00
#
_symmetry.space_group_name_H-M   'P 1'
#
loop_
_entity.id
_entity.type
_entity.pdbx_description
1 polymer ?
#
loop_
_entity_poly.entity_id
_entity_poly.type
_entity_poly.pdbx_seq_one_letter_code
_entity_poly.pdbx_strand_id
1 'polypeptide(L)'
;MALRSLDNALPALQERPRKIAKVAAVKAEDLVVATDENLAPPANAAEASVEYVASCDLLPLDDPETKVERLLEDLDSKDWLKVCEALNVVRRLALHHSSLMLPILDKVMLVTMKAMKNPRSALCKTSIMASTDIISSSLGRTLLLNKDGAFDQLLLQLLLKASQDKKFVCEEAEKSLHEMARSLPPIPLLKRLHLYVKHANLKVRAKAAVYMSHCVSKMDFGVMKEFGLGNILHMAADLLNDRLPAARESARGMINSVHRAFCGDHGRGEERNGSEPSQLWQDFCFSNLRPSAAQSIAKIILQ
;
A
#
# COMPACT_ATOMS: atom_id res chain seq x y z
N MET A 1 -55.96 -47.16 -7.34
CA MET A 1 -57.11 -46.88 -8.22
C MET A 1 -56.99 -45.45 -8.70
N ALA A 2 -57.31 -45.17 -9.97
CA ALA A 2 -57.53 -43.79 -10.44
C ALA A 2 -58.96 -43.33 -10.09
N LEU A 3 -59.22 -42.01 -10.07
CA LEU A 3 -60.45 -41.41 -10.59
C LEU A 3 -60.38 -39.85 -10.64
N ARG A 4 -60.09 -39.35 -11.86
CA ARG A 4 -60.63 -38.17 -12.56
C ARG A 4 -60.62 -36.74 -11.95
N SER A 5 -60.10 -35.83 -12.76
CA SER A 5 -60.20 -34.37 -12.71
C SER A 5 -61.58 -33.83 -13.13
N LEU A 6 -61.83 -32.55 -12.81
CA LEU A 6 -62.52 -31.61 -13.71
C LEU A 6 -61.74 -30.29 -13.74
N ASP A 7 -61.40 -29.83 -14.95
CA ASP A 7 -60.72 -28.56 -15.21
C ASP A 7 -61.67 -27.36 -15.06
N ASN A 8 -61.08 -26.20 -14.81
CA ASN A 8 -61.55 -24.94 -15.41
C ASN A 8 -60.34 -24.03 -15.68
N ALA A 9 -60.19 -23.59 -16.92
CA ALA A 9 -58.94 -23.03 -17.45
C ALA A 9 -58.80 -21.49 -17.32
N LEU A 10 -57.55 -21.04 -17.33
CA LEU A 10 -57.09 -19.63 -17.43
C LEU A 10 -57.22 -19.08 -18.87
N PRO A 11 -57.29 -17.75 -19.06
CA PRO A 11 -56.10 -16.91 -19.38
C PRO A 11 -56.20 -15.47 -18.78
N ALA A 12 -55.23 -14.54 -18.84
CA ALA A 12 -53.77 -14.51 -19.08
C ALA A 12 -53.21 -13.16 -18.50
N LEU A 13 -51.90 -12.91 -18.55
CA LEU A 13 -51.27 -11.68 -18.03
C LEU A 13 -51.73 -10.39 -18.74
N GLN A 14 -51.73 -9.27 -18.02
CA GLN A 14 -51.65 -7.92 -18.61
C GLN A 14 -50.76 -6.97 -17.78
N GLU A 15 -49.94 -6.20 -18.50
CA GLU A 15 -48.94 -5.27 -17.96
C GLU A 15 -49.57 -4.00 -17.36
N ARG A 16 -48.84 -3.30 -16.47
CA ARG A 16 -49.25 -1.96 -15.98
C ARG A 16 -48.39 -0.86 -16.63
N PRO A 17 -48.99 0.27 -17.07
CA PRO A 17 -48.34 1.15 -18.04
C PRO A 17 -47.54 2.31 -17.42
N ARG A 18 -46.56 2.79 -18.19
CA ARG A 18 -45.82 4.05 -17.94
C ARG A 18 -46.78 5.25 -18.04
N LYS A 19 -46.61 6.27 -17.19
CA LYS A 19 -47.32 7.56 -17.31
C LYS A 19 -46.36 8.70 -17.69
N ILE A 20 -46.86 9.56 -18.58
CA ILE A 20 -46.18 10.72 -19.18
C ILE A 20 -46.58 12.00 -18.43
N ALA A 21 -45.71 13.01 -18.44
CA ALA A 21 -45.89 14.29 -17.75
C ALA A 21 -47.00 15.19 -18.32
N LYS A 22 -47.48 16.14 -17.49
CA LYS A 22 -48.23 17.35 -17.88
C LYS A 22 -47.80 18.54 -17.01
N VAL A 23 -47.90 19.74 -17.57
CA VAL A 23 -47.43 21.04 -17.04
C VAL A 23 -48.61 21.94 -16.64
N ALA A 24 -48.35 22.93 -15.75
CA ALA A 24 -49.22 23.97 -15.15
C ALA A 24 -49.83 23.59 -13.77
N ALA A 25 -49.96 24.47 -12.74
CA ALA A 25 -49.60 25.89 -12.58
C ALA A 25 -49.33 26.29 -11.08
N VAL A 26 -48.97 27.57 -10.85
CA VAL A 26 -48.84 28.32 -9.56
C VAL A 26 -50.24 28.67 -8.99
N LYS A 27 -50.51 28.93 -7.68
CA LYS A 27 -49.72 29.27 -6.46
C LYS A 27 -50.17 28.33 -5.28
N ALA A 28 -49.78 28.45 -4.00
CA ALA A 28 -49.25 29.59 -3.22
C ALA A 28 -48.08 29.24 -2.26
N GLU A 29 -48.02 29.93 -1.12
CA GLU A 29 -47.01 29.86 -0.05
C GLU A 29 -47.49 29.01 1.14
N ASP A 30 -46.59 28.23 1.74
CA ASP A 30 -46.19 28.47 3.14
C ASP A 30 -44.81 27.86 3.47
N LEU A 31 -44.17 28.33 4.54
CA LEU A 31 -42.72 28.14 4.78
C LEU A 31 -42.30 26.81 5.43
N VAL A 32 -41.43 26.04 4.76
CA VAL A 32 -40.44 25.15 5.41
C VAL A 32 -39.14 25.14 4.60
N VAL A 33 -38.07 25.77 5.11
CA VAL A 33 -36.73 25.69 4.47
C VAL A 33 -36.04 24.40 4.89
N ALA A 34 -36.30 23.33 4.14
CA ALA A 34 -35.37 22.21 4.06
C ALA A 34 -34.21 22.60 3.12
N THR A 35 -32.97 22.50 3.58
CA THR A 35 -31.79 22.68 2.74
C THR A 35 -31.62 21.46 1.84
N ASP A 36 -32.17 21.54 0.62
CA ASP A 36 -32.00 20.56 -0.44
C ASP A 36 -30.56 20.59 -0.99
N GLU A 37 -29.80 19.51 -0.77
CA GLU A 37 -28.41 19.39 -1.22
C GLU A 37 -28.27 19.14 -2.73
N ASN A 38 -29.36 19.17 -3.51
CA ASN A 38 -29.37 18.73 -4.91
C ASN A 38 -29.38 19.87 -5.96
N LEU A 39 -29.02 21.09 -5.57
CA LEU A 39 -28.72 22.16 -6.53
C LEU A 39 -27.34 21.93 -7.14
N ALA A 40 -27.31 21.65 -8.45
CA ALA A 40 -26.07 21.56 -9.22
C ALA A 40 -25.24 22.87 -9.07
N PRO A 41 -23.91 22.80 -8.86
CA PRO A 41 -23.08 23.99 -8.74
C PRO A 41 -23.19 24.89 -9.98
N PRO A 42 -23.06 26.22 -9.84
CA PRO A 42 -23.05 27.12 -10.98
C PRO A 42 -21.91 26.74 -11.94
N ALA A 43 -22.26 26.57 -13.22
CA ALA A 43 -21.46 25.89 -14.25
C ALA A 43 -20.16 26.61 -14.71
N ASN A 44 -19.61 27.51 -13.88
CA ASN A 44 -18.40 28.30 -14.18
C ASN A 44 -17.32 28.21 -13.08
N ALA A 45 -17.47 27.32 -12.10
CA ALA A 45 -16.31 26.85 -11.34
C ALA A 45 -15.60 25.79 -12.19
N ALA A 46 -14.57 26.19 -12.93
CA ALA A 46 -13.67 25.22 -13.56
C ALA A 46 -13.13 24.29 -12.47
N GLU A 47 -13.32 22.97 -12.62
CA GLU A 47 -12.76 22.01 -11.67
C GLU A 47 -11.23 22.16 -11.69
N ALA A 48 -10.69 22.75 -10.61
CA ALA A 48 -9.27 22.95 -10.43
C ALA A 48 -8.60 21.58 -10.29
N SER A 49 -8.17 21.05 -11.43
CA SER A 49 -7.54 19.75 -11.55
C SER A 49 -6.05 19.85 -11.22
N VAL A 50 -5.57 18.89 -10.43
CA VAL A 50 -4.14 18.77 -10.11
C VAL A 50 -3.49 17.93 -11.20
N GLU A 51 -2.50 18.48 -11.87
CA GLU A 51 -1.65 17.75 -12.82
C GLU A 51 -0.69 16.81 -12.07
N TYR A 52 -0.50 15.59 -12.58
CA TYR A 52 0.35 14.57 -11.98
C TYR A 52 1.53 14.22 -12.89
N VAL A 53 2.63 14.96 -12.75
CA VAL A 53 3.90 14.65 -13.42
C VAL A 53 4.57 13.44 -12.76
N ALA A 54 5.08 12.48 -13.54
CA ALA A 54 5.78 11.31 -13.02
C ALA A 54 7.17 11.70 -12.47
N SER A 55 7.69 10.95 -11.51
CA SER A 55 8.91 11.32 -10.79
C SER A 55 10.17 11.38 -11.66
N CYS A 56 10.23 10.60 -12.74
CA CYS A 56 11.30 10.66 -13.74
C CYS A 56 11.26 11.92 -14.61
N ASP A 57 10.11 12.59 -14.70
CA ASP A 57 9.89 13.75 -15.57
C ASP A 57 9.95 15.07 -14.78
N LEU A 58 10.15 15.00 -13.46
CA LEU A 58 10.33 16.18 -12.60
C LEU A 58 11.69 16.82 -12.82
N LEU A 59 11.70 18.09 -13.20
CA LEU A 59 12.92 18.89 -13.33
C LEU A 59 13.39 19.47 -11.97
N PRO A 60 14.69 19.75 -11.78
CA PRO A 60 15.20 20.51 -10.63
C PRO A 60 14.51 21.86 -10.47
N LEU A 61 14.49 22.41 -9.25
CA LEU A 61 14.05 23.80 -9.00
C LEU A 61 15.16 24.79 -9.37
N ASP A 62 14.77 25.93 -9.94
CA ASP A 62 15.67 27.01 -10.40
C ASP A 62 16.31 27.79 -9.24
N ASP A 63 15.56 27.97 -8.14
CA ASP A 63 15.96 28.65 -6.90
C ASP A 63 15.46 27.80 -5.72
N PRO A 64 16.17 26.71 -5.37
CA PRO A 64 15.72 25.76 -4.36
C PRO A 64 15.85 26.30 -2.92
N GLU A 65 16.78 27.23 -2.66
CA GLU A 65 16.96 27.90 -1.37
C GLU A 65 15.73 28.73 -0.99
N THR A 66 15.29 29.68 -1.83
CA THR A 66 14.08 30.48 -1.54
C THR A 66 12.84 29.61 -1.43
N LYS A 67 12.80 28.49 -2.18
CA LYS A 67 11.68 27.53 -2.13
C LYS A 67 11.65 26.72 -0.85
N VAL A 68 12.79 26.36 -0.26
CA VAL A 68 12.81 25.62 1.01
C VAL A 68 12.47 26.51 2.21
N GLU A 69 12.84 27.78 2.18
CA GLU A 69 12.51 28.76 3.24
C GLU A 69 10.98 28.90 3.46
N ARG A 70 10.21 28.98 2.37
CA ARG A 70 8.74 29.17 2.42
C ARG A 70 7.95 27.86 2.49
N LEU A 71 8.60 26.72 2.27
CA LEU A 71 7.95 25.42 2.08
C LEU A 71 6.97 25.06 3.19
N LEU A 72 7.31 25.33 4.46
CA LEU A 72 6.46 24.99 5.61
C LEU A 72 5.23 25.92 5.73
N GLU A 73 5.32 27.17 5.27
CA GLU A 73 4.19 28.09 5.19
C GLU A 73 3.23 27.67 4.06
N ASP A 74 3.78 27.39 2.87
CA ASP A 74 3.01 26.91 1.72
C ASP A 74 2.30 25.57 2.00
N LEU A 75 2.96 24.65 2.73
CA LEU A 75 2.39 23.36 3.14
C LEU A 75 1.28 23.46 4.19
N ASP A 76 1.25 24.50 5.04
CA ASP A 76 0.17 24.72 6.03
C ASP A 76 -0.94 25.66 5.51
N SER A 77 -0.90 26.02 4.22
CA SER A 77 -1.96 26.76 3.54
C SER A 77 -3.35 26.13 3.77
N LYS A 78 -4.34 26.99 4.03
CA LYS A 78 -5.76 26.62 4.08
C LYS A 78 -6.33 26.25 2.71
N ASP A 79 -5.72 26.75 1.64
CA ASP A 79 -6.03 26.38 0.26
C ASP A 79 -5.31 25.09 -0.12
N TRP A 80 -6.10 24.04 -0.34
CA TRP A 80 -5.63 22.69 -0.64
C TRP A 80 -4.92 22.57 -1.99
N LEU A 81 -5.16 23.49 -2.94
CA LEU A 81 -4.45 23.55 -4.22
C LEU A 81 -3.00 23.99 -3.99
N LYS A 82 -2.79 25.06 -3.21
CA LYS A 82 -1.46 25.50 -2.80
C LYS A 82 -0.70 24.41 -2.02
N VAL A 83 -1.38 23.62 -1.19
CA VAL A 83 -0.73 22.46 -0.54
C VAL A 83 -0.33 21.40 -1.58
N CYS A 84 -1.09 21.19 -2.65
CA CYS A 84 -0.68 20.31 -3.76
C CYS A 84 0.53 20.88 -4.55
N GLU A 85 0.58 22.18 -4.78
CA GLU A 85 1.73 22.87 -5.38
C GLU A 85 2.97 22.72 -4.50
N ALA A 86 2.84 23.00 -3.20
CA ALA A 86 3.90 22.83 -2.21
C ALA A 86 4.39 21.38 -2.10
N LEU A 87 3.49 20.39 -2.17
CA LEU A 87 3.87 18.98 -2.23
C LEU A 87 4.60 18.61 -3.54
N ASN A 88 4.33 19.28 -4.66
CA ASN A 88 5.17 19.12 -5.86
C ASN A 88 6.54 19.81 -5.73
N VAL A 89 6.67 20.89 -4.94
CA VAL A 89 7.96 21.44 -4.53
C VAL A 89 8.72 20.43 -3.64
N VAL A 90 8.05 19.79 -2.66
CA VAL A 90 8.61 18.69 -1.85
C VAL A 90 9.18 17.59 -2.74
N ARG A 91 8.44 17.16 -3.78
CA ARG A 91 8.90 16.12 -4.73
C ARG A 91 10.19 16.52 -5.45
N ARG A 92 10.24 17.74 -6.02
CA ARG A 92 11.42 18.25 -6.72
C ARG A 92 12.61 18.43 -5.78
N LEU A 93 12.38 18.92 -4.56
CA LEU A 93 13.43 19.02 -3.53
C LEU A 93 13.95 17.65 -3.11
N ALA A 94 13.09 16.67 -2.87
CA ALA A 94 13.51 15.32 -2.46
C ALA A 94 14.40 14.64 -3.51
N LEU A 95 14.05 14.74 -4.79
CA LEU A 95 14.79 14.08 -5.87
C LEU A 95 16.10 14.82 -6.23
N HIS A 96 16.09 16.14 -6.31
CA HIS A 96 17.20 16.93 -6.87
C HIS A 96 18.02 17.68 -5.84
N HIS A 97 17.43 18.04 -4.69
CA HIS A 97 17.98 18.99 -3.72
C HIS A 97 17.86 18.49 -2.26
N SER A 98 17.95 17.16 -2.07
CA SER A 98 17.60 16.47 -0.82
C SER A 98 18.27 17.04 0.45
N SER A 99 19.50 17.54 0.34
CA SER A 99 20.25 18.15 1.44
C SER A 99 19.55 19.34 2.07
N LEU A 100 18.85 20.17 1.28
CA LEU A 100 18.12 21.36 1.76
C LEU A 100 16.90 20.98 2.60
N MET A 101 16.30 19.81 2.36
CA MET A 101 15.17 19.32 3.15
C MET A 101 15.55 18.71 4.49
N LEU A 102 16.80 18.24 4.68
CA LEU A 102 17.22 17.54 5.90
C LEU A 102 16.89 18.30 7.20
N PRO A 103 17.14 19.63 7.34
CA PRO A 103 16.88 20.37 8.58
C PRO A 103 15.39 20.53 8.93
N ILE A 104 14.49 20.30 7.97
CA ILE A 104 13.04 20.47 8.13
C ILE A 104 12.24 19.18 7.89
N LEU A 105 12.93 18.06 7.66
CA LEU A 105 12.35 16.80 7.18
C LEU A 105 11.18 16.33 8.05
N ASP A 106 11.34 16.32 9.38
CA ASP A 106 10.31 15.86 10.31
C ASP A 106 9.03 16.70 10.23
N LYS A 107 9.18 18.03 10.04
CA LYS A 107 8.07 18.96 9.85
C LYS A 107 7.38 18.74 8.51
N VAL A 108 8.14 18.54 7.42
CA VAL A 108 7.60 18.22 6.10
C VAL A 108 6.86 16.88 6.14
N MET A 109 7.40 15.87 6.81
CA MET A 109 6.74 14.56 6.98
C MET A 109 5.44 14.67 7.78
N LEU A 110 5.41 15.46 8.86
CA LEU A 110 4.22 15.71 9.66
C LEU A 110 3.08 16.35 8.82
N VAL A 111 3.40 17.36 8.01
CA VAL A 111 2.39 18.03 7.17
C VAL A 111 2.00 17.18 5.94
N THR A 112 2.95 16.43 5.36
CA THR A 112 2.66 15.43 4.31
C THR A 112 1.70 14.35 4.81
N MET A 113 1.88 13.89 6.05
CA MET A 113 0.97 12.96 6.74
C MET A 113 -0.41 13.54 7.02
N LYS A 114 -0.50 14.84 7.38
CA LYS A 114 -1.76 15.59 7.51
C LYS A 114 -2.49 15.68 6.16
N ALA A 115 -1.78 15.97 5.07
CA ALA A 115 -2.31 15.98 3.71
C ALA A 115 -2.79 14.58 3.26
N MET A 116 -2.03 13.52 3.55
CA MET A 116 -2.39 12.13 3.22
C MET A 116 -3.67 11.67 3.91
N LYS A 117 -3.99 12.20 5.09
CA LYS A 117 -5.24 11.89 5.80
C LYS A 117 -6.44 12.71 5.29
N ASN A 118 -6.26 13.68 4.41
CA ASN A 118 -7.34 14.51 3.89
C ASN A 118 -8.35 13.70 3.02
N PRO A 119 -9.66 14.00 3.08
CA PRO A 119 -10.66 13.32 2.24
C PRO A 119 -10.53 13.65 0.74
N ARG A 120 -9.91 14.76 0.35
CA ARG A 120 -9.69 15.11 -1.06
C ARG A 120 -8.68 14.16 -1.68
N SER A 121 -9.12 13.32 -2.63
CA SER A 121 -8.25 12.32 -3.26
C SER A 121 -7.10 12.91 -4.06
N ALA A 122 -7.23 14.13 -4.58
CA ALA A 122 -6.13 14.81 -5.25
C ALA A 122 -4.99 15.10 -4.27
N LEU A 123 -5.26 15.86 -3.20
CA LEU A 123 -4.29 16.14 -2.13
C LEU A 123 -3.72 14.86 -1.50
N CYS A 124 -4.57 13.86 -1.25
CA CYS A 124 -4.13 12.56 -0.74
C CYS A 124 -3.14 11.88 -1.73
N LYS A 125 -3.44 11.85 -3.03
CA LYS A 125 -2.54 11.26 -4.04
C LYS A 125 -1.23 12.04 -4.15
N THR A 126 -1.27 13.37 -4.23
CA THR A 126 -0.07 14.22 -4.30
C THR A 126 0.84 14.02 -3.09
N SER A 127 0.28 13.87 -1.88
CA SER A 127 1.06 13.57 -0.67
C SER A 127 1.68 12.17 -0.65
N ILE A 128 1.04 11.19 -1.31
CA ILE A 128 1.62 9.84 -1.50
C ILE A 128 2.77 9.93 -2.51
N MET A 129 2.61 10.65 -3.62
CA MET A 129 3.70 10.87 -4.59
C MET A 129 4.89 11.61 -3.95
N ALA A 130 4.64 12.64 -3.13
CA ALA A 130 5.65 13.29 -2.30
C ALA A 130 6.35 12.30 -1.34
N SER A 131 5.59 11.41 -0.70
CA SER A 131 6.17 10.38 0.17
C SER A 131 7.05 9.40 -0.62
N THR A 132 6.62 8.97 -1.82
CA THR A 132 7.39 8.11 -2.72
C THR A 132 8.72 8.74 -3.11
N ASP A 133 8.73 10.03 -3.45
CA ASP A 133 9.93 10.76 -3.88
C ASP A 133 10.89 11.04 -2.69
N ILE A 134 10.37 11.26 -1.49
CA ILE A 134 11.18 11.27 -0.26
C ILE A 134 11.80 9.88 -0.01
N ILE A 135 11.02 8.80 -0.15
CA ILE A 135 11.45 7.41 0.08
C ILE A 135 12.53 6.96 -0.92
N SER A 136 12.45 7.39 -2.19
CA SER A 136 13.41 7.02 -3.24
C SER A 136 14.74 7.79 -3.12
N SER A 137 14.71 8.97 -2.49
CA SER A 137 15.88 9.81 -2.23
C SER A 137 16.74 9.33 -1.04
N SER A 138 17.85 10.05 -0.79
CA SER A 138 18.70 9.89 0.41
C SER A 138 17.91 10.02 1.72
N LEU A 139 16.84 10.81 1.73
CA LEU A 139 15.97 11.08 2.89
C LEU A 139 15.26 9.81 3.38
N GLY A 140 14.85 8.92 2.48
CA GLY A 140 14.15 7.68 2.83
C GLY A 140 14.99 6.77 3.73
N ARG A 141 16.31 6.72 3.51
CA ARG A 141 17.24 5.98 4.37
C ARG A 141 17.36 6.63 5.75
N THR A 142 17.44 7.96 5.81
CA THR A 142 17.47 8.74 7.05
C THR A 142 16.21 8.48 7.89
N LEU A 143 15.02 8.55 7.28
CA LEU A 143 13.74 8.27 7.95
C LEU A 143 13.65 6.85 8.51
N LEU A 144 14.02 5.83 7.72
CA LEU A 144 13.94 4.42 8.14
C LEU A 144 14.83 4.11 9.37
N LEU A 145 15.99 4.75 9.44
CA LEU A 145 16.98 4.58 10.51
C LEU A 145 16.68 5.45 11.74
N ASN A 146 15.83 6.47 11.62
CA ASN A 146 15.36 7.26 12.75
C ASN A 146 14.46 6.41 13.69
N LYS A 147 14.49 6.74 14.99
CA LYS A 147 13.77 6.04 16.06
C LYS A 147 12.59 6.85 16.63
N ASP A 148 12.32 8.03 16.08
CA ASP A 148 11.19 8.90 16.41
C ASP A 148 9.80 8.32 16.07
N GLY A 149 9.76 7.26 15.26
CA GLY A 149 8.54 6.61 14.79
C GLY A 149 7.85 7.31 13.61
N ALA A 150 8.43 8.38 13.04
CA ALA A 150 7.84 9.07 11.89
C ALA A 150 7.69 8.13 10.68
N PHE A 151 8.70 7.29 10.44
CA PHE A 151 8.65 6.26 9.41
C PHE A 151 7.57 5.19 9.66
N ASP A 152 7.38 4.75 10.91
CA ASP A 152 6.34 3.76 11.24
C ASP A 152 4.94 4.33 11.00
N GLN A 153 4.73 5.60 11.35
CA GLN A 153 3.47 6.29 11.07
C GLN A 153 3.23 6.42 9.56
N LEU A 154 4.24 6.79 8.77
CA LEU A 154 4.15 6.84 7.31
C LEU A 154 3.81 5.48 6.72
N LEU A 155 4.54 4.43 7.11
CA LEU A 155 4.32 3.07 6.64
C LEU A 155 2.90 2.58 6.96
N LEU A 156 2.39 2.83 8.17
CA LEU A 156 1.00 2.51 8.51
C LEU A 156 0.00 3.28 7.64
N GLN A 157 0.21 4.57 7.38
CA GLN A 157 -0.70 5.33 6.51
C GLN A 157 -0.68 4.81 5.07
N LEU A 158 0.49 4.53 4.49
CA LEU A 158 0.59 3.93 3.16
C LEU A 158 -0.09 2.56 3.10
N LEU A 159 0.11 1.69 4.09
CA LEU A 159 -0.58 0.39 4.18
C LEU A 159 -2.10 0.53 4.29
N LEU A 160 -2.60 1.50 5.04
CA LEU A 160 -4.03 1.81 5.13
C LEU A 160 -4.57 2.33 3.79
N LYS A 161 -3.83 3.21 3.10
CA LYS A 161 -4.22 3.76 1.80
C LYS A 161 -4.18 2.71 0.68
N ALA A 162 -3.25 1.77 0.73
CA ALA A 162 -3.20 0.57 -0.13
C ALA A 162 -4.24 -0.52 0.26
N SER A 163 -5.02 -0.30 1.32
CA SER A 163 -6.06 -1.23 1.79
C SER A 163 -7.50 -0.74 1.53
N GLN A 164 -7.67 0.41 0.87
CA GLN A 164 -8.97 0.98 0.56
C GLN A 164 -9.48 0.58 -0.82
N ASP A 165 -10.77 0.75 -1.08
CA ASP A 165 -11.41 0.35 -2.35
C ASP A 165 -11.36 1.44 -3.44
N LYS A 166 -10.95 2.67 -3.10
CA LYS A 166 -10.73 3.79 -4.04
C LYS A 166 -9.42 3.63 -4.82
N LYS A 167 -9.50 2.91 -5.96
CA LYS A 167 -8.38 2.61 -6.89
C LYS A 167 -7.36 3.73 -7.05
N PHE A 168 -7.79 4.93 -7.45
CA PHE A 168 -6.91 6.09 -7.71
C PHE A 168 -5.92 6.45 -6.59
N VAL A 169 -6.29 6.21 -5.32
CA VAL A 169 -5.41 6.44 -4.16
C VAL A 169 -4.72 5.15 -3.72
N CYS A 170 -5.41 4.01 -3.88
CA CYS A 170 -4.89 2.69 -3.55
C CYS A 170 -3.68 2.32 -4.41
N GLU A 171 -3.79 2.45 -5.72
CA GLU A 171 -2.73 2.17 -6.71
C GLU A 171 -1.49 3.04 -6.47
N GLU A 172 -1.66 4.32 -6.11
CA GLU A 172 -0.52 5.19 -5.81
C GLU A 172 0.16 4.82 -4.48
N ALA A 173 -0.60 4.42 -3.46
CA ALA A 173 -0.04 3.90 -2.21
C ALA A 173 0.71 2.57 -2.43
N GLU A 174 0.21 1.72 -3.32
CA GLU A 174 0.88 0.47 -3.70
C GLU A 174 2.19 0.70 -4.44
N LYS A 175 2.26 1.69 -5.33
CA LYS A 175 3.53 2.14 -5.94
C LYS A 175 4.51 2.65 -4.88
N SER A 176 4.04 3.47 -3.94
CA SER A 176 4.87 4.02 -2.86
C SER A 176 5.48 2.92 -1.97
N LEU A 177 4.69 1.90 -1.61
CA LEU A 177 5.17 0.75 -0.85
C LEU A 177 6.10 -0.17 -1.68
N HIS A 178 5.86 -0.29 -2.99
CA HIS A 178 6.77 -1.01 -3.88
C HIS A 178 8.11 -0.30 -4.01
N GLU A 179 8.10 1.02 -4.19
CA GLU A 179 9.28 1.88 -4.21
C GLU A 179 10.05 1.77 -2.90
N MET A 180 9.36 1.79 -1.76
CA MET A 180 9.96 1.56 -0.44
C MET A 180 10.70 0.23 -0.36
N ALA A 181 10.08 -0.87 -0.80
CA ALA A 181 10.75 -2.18 -0.88
C ALA A 181 11.90 -2.20 -1.89
N ARG A 182 11.86 -1.37 -2.94
CA ARG A 182 12.88 -1.26 -3.99
C ARG A 182 14.10 -0.43 -3.57
N SER A 183 13.91 0.74 -2.95
CA SER A 183 14.97 1.71 -2.64
C SER A 183 15.65 1.48 -1.28
N LEU A 184 14.91 1.02 -0.26
CA LEU A 184 15.42 1.00 1.11
C LEU A 184 16.20 -0.28 1.46
N PRO A 185 17.12 -0.22 2.45
CA PRO A 185 17.79 -1.39 3.01
C PRO A 185 16.80 -2.47 3.48
N PRO A 186 16.94 -3.73 3.03
CA PRO A 186 15.87 -4.72 3.19
C PRO A 186 15.72 -5.21 4.63
N ILE A 187 16.79 -5.32 5.42
CA ILE A 187 16.73 -5.79 6.82
C ILE A 187 15.96 -4.80 7.74
N PRO A 188 16.31 -3.50 7.81
CA PRO A 188 15.55 -2.56 8.64
C PRO A 188 14.10 -2.43 8.19
N LEU A 189 13.83 -2.40 6.88
CA LEU A 189 12.47 -2.32 6.35
C LEU A 189 11.65 -3.57 6.67
N LEU A 190 12.21 -4.77 6.52
CA LEU A 190 11.56 -6.03 6.89
C LEU A 190 11.17 -6.04 8.38
N LYS A 191 12.02 -5.52 9.27
CA LYS A 191 11.73 -5.36 10.70
C LYS A 191 10.55 -4.40 10.95
N ARG A 192 10.45 -3.27 10.24
CA ARG A 192 9.29 -2.35 10.35
C ARG A 192 8.00 -2.98 9.82
N LEU A 193 8.05 -3.61 8.64
CA LEU A 193 6.90 -4.27 8.02
C LEU A 193 6.34 -5.42 8.88
N HIS A 194 7.22 -6.17 9.57
CA HIS A 194 6.80 -7.26 10.45
C HIS A 194 5.86 -6.82 11.59
N LEU A 195 5.93 -5.56 12.03
CA LEU A 195 4.99 -5.02 13.04
C LEU A 195 3.54 -5.03 12.54
N TYR A 196 3.32 -4.96 11.22
CA TYR A 196 1.99 -4.84 10.61
C TYR A 196 1.38 -6.17 10.15
N VAL A 197 2.13 -7.27 10.11
CA VAL A 197 1.55 -8.61 9.83
C VAL A 197 0.79 -9.24 11.00
N LYS A 198 0.59 -8.49 12.10
CA LYS A 198 -0.30 -8.84 13.22
C LYS A 198 -1.45 -7.83 13.39
N HIS A 199 -1.59 -6.87 12.48
CA HIS A 199 -2.60 -5.82 12.53
C HIS A 199 -4.05 -6.37 12.43
N ALA A 200 -5.02 -5.73 13.10
CA ALA A 200 -6.40 -6.21 13.14
C ALA A 200 -7.07 -6.25 11.75
N ASN A 201 -6.87 -5.21 10.93
CA ASN A 201 -7.37 -5.18 9.55
C ASN A 201 -6.62 -6.19 8.65
N LEU A 202 -7.36 -7.15 8.11
CA LEU A 202 -6.85 -8.22 7.23
C LEU A 202 -6.09 -7.67 6.01
N LYS A 203 -6.64 -6.64 5.34
CA LYS A 203 -6.05 -6.06 4.12
C LYS A 203 -4.67 -5.45 4.41
N VAL A 204 -4.52 -4.78 5.55
CA VAL A 204 -3.23 -4.21 6.01
C VAL A 204 -2.20 -5.31 6.24
N ARG A 205 -2.57 -6.43 6.87
CA ARG A 205 -1.65 -7.57 7.05
C ARG A 205 -1.19 -8.15 5.71
N ALA A 206 -2.12 -8.32 4.77
CA ALA A 206 -1.79 -8.85 3.45
C ALA A 206 -0.87 -7.91 2.66
N LYS A 207 -1.10 -6.58 2.70
CA LYS A 207 -0.16 -5.63 2.10
C LYS A 207 1.21 -5.65 2.78
N ALA A 208 1.26 -5.68 4.11
CA ALA A 208 2.54 -5.82 4.83
C ALA A 208 3.29 -7.09 4.41
N ALA A 209 2.61 -8.24 4.34
CA ALA A 209 3.17 -9.51 3.88
C ALA A 209 3.72 -9.44 2.44
N VAL A 210 3.00 -8.81 1.51
CA VAL A 210 3.46 -8.59 0.12
C VAL A 210 4.78 -7.84 0.11
N TYR A 211 4.89 -6.71 0.82
CA TYR A 211 6.12 -5.92 0.81
C TYR A 211 7.24 -6.56 1.64
N MET A 212 6.94 -7.41 2.65
CA MET A 212 7.95 -8.27 3.28
C MET A 212 8.55 -9.27 2.27
N SER A 213 7.70 -9.88 1.43
CA SER A 213 8.15 -10.81 0.39
C SER A 213 9.02 -10.10 -0.65
N HIS A 214 8.66 -8.88 -1.08
CA HIS A 214 9.52 -8.03 -1.91
C HIS A 214 10.86 -7.71 -1.24
N CYS A 215 10.89 -7.40 0.07
CA CYS A 215 12.15 -7.16 0.78
C CYS A 215 13.04 -8.40 0.79
N VAL A 216 12.49 -9.57 1.10
CA VAL A 216 13.22 -10.86 1.14
C VAL A 216 13.71 -11.26 -0.24
N SER A 217 12.92 -11.07 -1.30
CA SER A 217 13.30 -11.43 -2.68
C SER A 217 14.50 -10.65 -3.24
N LYS A 218 14.84 -9.51 -2.61
CA LYS A 218 15.99 -8.66 -2.93
C LYS A 218 17.22 -8.94 -2.07
N MET A 219 17.11 -9.78 -1.04
CA MET A 219 18.25 -10.17 -0.22
C MET A 219 19.10 -11.19 -0.99
N ASP A 220 20.41 -10.98 -1.03
CA ASP A 220 21.34 -12.06 -1.36
C ASP A 220 21.50 -13.01 -0.16
N PHE A 221 22.24 -14.10 -0.35
CA PHE A 221 22.48 -15.08 0.72
C PHE A 221 23.19 -14.49 1.95
N GLY A 222 24.12 -13.54 1.77
CA GLY A 222 24.82 -12.88 2.87
C GLY A 222 23.86 -12.05 3.73
N VAL A 223 22.99 -11.26 3.10
CA VAL A 223 21.94 -10.48 3.78
C VAL A 223 20.90 -11.39 4.43
N MET A 224 20.49 -12.49 3.78
CA MET A 224 19.60 -13.46 4.43
C MET A 224 20.26 -14.12 5.65
N LYS A 225 21.57 -14.41 5.58
CA LYS A 225 22.35 -15.02 6.67
C LYS A 225 22.57 -14.05 7.83
N GLU A 226 22.82 -12.77 7.56
CA GLU A 226 22.88 -11.69 8.57
C GLU A 226 21.56 -11.58 9.36
N PHE A 227 20.42 -11.63 8.65
CA PHE A 227 19.11 -11.61 9.29
C PHE A 227 18.72 -12.94 9.95
N GLY A 228 19.25 -14.05 9.45
CA GLY A 228 18.92 -15.43 9.81
C GLY A 228 17.81 -16.01 8.92
N LEU A 229 18.16 -17.00 8.09
CA LEU A 229 17.21 -17.71 7.20
C LEU A 229 16.03 -18.30 8.00
N GLY A 230 16.29 -18.87 9.18
CA GLY A 230 15.26 -19.39 10.10
C GLY A 230 14.27 -18.33 10.58
N ASN A 231 14.71 -17.10 10.81
CA ASN A 231 13.83 -15.98 11.18
C ASN A 231 12.87 -15.63 10.04
N ILE A 232 13.34 -15.69 8.78
CA ILE A 232 12.51 -15.49 7.59
C ILE A 232 11.46 -16.61 7.48
N LEU A 233 11.86 -17.87 7.71
CA LEU A 233 10.93 -19.00 7.73
C LEU A 233 9.89 -18.89 8.85
N HIS A 234 10.26 -18.46 10.04
CA HIS A 234 9.32 -18.20 11.14
C HIS A 234 8.26 -17.16 10.74
N MET A 235 8.67 -16.03 10.16
CA MET A 235 7.73 -15.00 9.70
C MET A 235 6.83 -15.51 8.57
N ALA A 236 7.34 -16.33 7.65
CA ALA A 236 6.53 -16.94 6.61
C ALA A 236 5.55 -17.98 7.16
N ALA A 237 5.96 -18.79 8.15
CA ALA A 237 5.12 -19.80 8.79
C ALA A 237 3.86 -19.20 9.45
N ASP A 238 4.02 -18.06 10.13
CA ASP A 238 2.91 -17.32 10.73
C ASP A 238 1.93 -16.82 9.65
N LEU A 239 2.45 -16.39 8.49
CA LEU A 239 1.67 -15.85 7.36
C LEU A 239 0.97 -16.92 6.50
N LEU A 240 1.46 -18.16 6.45
CA LEU A 240 0.84 -19.27 5.70
C LEU A 240 -0.61 -19.56 6.14
N ASN A 241 -0.97 -19.20 7.36
CA ASN A 241 -2.29 -19.41 7.94
C ASN A 241 -3.17 -18.14 7.96
N ASP A 242 -2.74 -17.04 7.34
CA ASP A 242 -3.56 -15.83 7.27
C ASP A 242 -4.83 -16.04 6.41
N ARG A 243 -5.89 -15.28 6.72
CA ARG A 243 -7.19 -15.37 6.05
C ARG A 243 -7.15 -14.94 4.59
N LEU A 244 -6.32 -13.97 4.21
CA LEU A 244 -6.27 -13.46 2.84
C LEU A 244 -5.28 -14.24 1.94
N PRO A 245 -5.66 -14.64 0.71
CA PRO A 245 -4.78 -15.36 -0.20
C PRO A 245 -3.44 -14.66 -0.46
N ALA A 246 -3.44 -13.34 -0.63
CA ALA A 246 -2.23 -12.56 -0.91
C ALA A 246 -1.18 -12.66 0.20
N ALA A 247 -1.59 -12.78 1.47
CA ALA A 247 -0.66 -12.98 2.59
C ALA A 247 0.00 -14.36 2.54
N ARG A 248 -0.80 -15.41 2.25
CA ARG A 248 -0.32 -16.79 2.12
C ARG A 248 0.60 -16.97 0.92
N GLU A 249 0.30 -16.31 -0.19
CA GLU A 249 1.15 -16.34 -1.39
C GLU A 249 2.48 -15.61 -1.16
N SER A 250 2.44 -14.47 -0.49
CA SER A 250 3.64 -13.73 -0.08
C SER A 250 4.57 -14.58 0.79
N ALA A 251 4.00 -15.38 1.70
CA ALA A 251 4.73 -16.34 2.52
C ALA A 251 5.41 -17.44 1.69
N ARG A 252 4.72 -17.99 0.69
CA ARG A 252 5.30 -18.95 -0.28
C ARG A 252 6.48 -18.32 -1.03
N GLY A 253 6.34 -17.07 -1.48
CA GLY A 253 7.42 -16.30 -2.11
C GLY A 253 8.65 -16.10 -1.20
N MET A 254 8.45 -15.87 0.10
CA MET A 254 9.53 -15.80 1.10
C MET A 254 10.21 -17.16 1.26
N ILE A 255 9.44 -18.24 1.42
CA ILE A 255 9.95 -19.62 1.55
C ILE A 255 10.78 -20.02 0.32
N ASN A 256 10.26 -19.77 -0.88
CA ASN A 256 10.96 -20.04 -2.14
C ASN A 256 12.26 -19.22 -2.28
N SER A 257 12.33 -18.02 -1.70
CA SER A 257 13.54 -17.20 -1.72
C SER A 257 14.58 -17.72 -0.72
N VAL A 258 14.16 -18.12 0.48
CA VAL A 258 15.04 -18.78 1.46
C VAL A 258 15.56 -20.13 0.94
N HIS A 259 14.70 -20.97 0.35
CA HIS A 259 15.10 -22.25 -0.22
C HIS A 259 16.14 -22.09 -1.34
N ARG A 260 15.92 -21.16 -2.28
CA ARG A 260 16.90 -20.86 -3.34
C ARG A 260 18.24 -20.40 -2.78
N ALA A 261 18.24 -19.55 -1.76
CA ALA A 261 19.45 -19.08 -1.12
C ALA A 261 20.19 -20.21 -0.36
N PHE A 262 19.45 -21.04 0.38
CA PHE A 262 19.97 -22.23 1.08
C PHE A 262 20.63 -23.22 0.11
N CYS A 263 19.92 -23.63 -0.95
CA CYS A 263 20.45 -24.58 -1.93
C CYS A 263 21.57 -23.99 -2.81
N GLY A 264 21.56 -22.68 -3.05
CA GLY A 264 22.64 -21.98 -3.77
C GLY A 264 23.98 -21.95 -3.02
N ASP A 265 23.95 -21.94 -1.68
CA ASP A 265 25.14 -22.04 -0.82
C ASP A 265 25.63 -23.50 -0.73
N HIS A 266 24.72 -24.45 -0.46
CA HIS A 266 25.04 -25.88 -0.40
C HIS A 266 25.49 -26.47 -1.76
N GLY A 267 25.17 -25.82 -2.87
CA GLY A 267 25.69 -26.14 -4.21
C GLY A 267 27.11 -25.61 -4.49
N ARG A 268 27.69 -24.78 -3.60
CA ARG A 268 29.06 -24.24 -3.70
C ARG A 268 30.04 -24.86 -2.69
N GLY A 269 29.56 -25.50 -1.63
CA GLY A 269 30.40 -26.25 -0.68
C GLY A 269 30.78 -27.62 -1.23
N GLU A 270 32.07 -27.96 -1.23
CA GLU A 270 32.59 -29.19 -1.83
C GLU A 270 32.33 -30.48 -1.01
N GLU A 271 31.80 -30.37 0.21
CA GLU A 271 31.57 -31.52 1.09
C GLU A 271 30.14 -32.07 1.01
N ARG A 272 29.90 -32.90 -0.01
CA ARG A 272 28.75 -33.82 -0.02
C ARG A 272 28.95 -34.95 1.01
N ASN A 273 28.57 -34.69 2.26
CA ASN A 273 27.94 -35.77 3.03
C ASN A 273 26.72 -36.25 2.24
N GLY A 274 26.59 -37.56 2.02
CA GLY A 274 25.70 -38.16 0.99
C GLY A 274 24.18 -38.00 1.17
N SER A 275 23.73 -37.05 2.00
CA SER A 275 22.33 -36.68 2.16
C SER A 275 21.80 -35.95 0.93
N GLU A 276 20.58 -36.27 0.48
CA GLU A 276 19.96 -35.51 -0.59
C GLU A 276 19.64 -34.06 -0.16
N PRO A 277 19.72 -33.07 -1.07
CA PRO A 277 19.36 -31.67 -0.78
C PRO A 277 17.96 -31.51 -0.16
N SER A 278 17.02 -32.37 -0.58
CA SER A 278 15.66 -32.45 -0.05
C SER A 278 15.60 -32.84 1.43
N GLN A 279 16.56 -33.63 1.92
CA GLN A 279 16.67 -34.00 3.33
C GLN A 279 17.30 -32.86 4.14
N LEU A 280 18.38 -32.26 3.64
CA LEU A 280 19.02 -31.10 4.28
C LEU A 280 18.04 -29.92 4.46
N TRP A 281 17.17 -29.69 3.46
CA TRP A 281 16.10 -28.69 3.57
C TRP A 281 15.04 -29.06 4.63
N GLN A 282 14.67 -30.34 4.74
CA GLN A 282 13.76 -30.80 5.78
C GLN A 282 14.37 -30.62 7.17
N ASP A 283 15.61 -31.06 7.38
CA ASP A 283 16.33 -30.94 8.65
C ASP A 283 16.51 -29.46 9.04
N PHE A 284 16.78 -28.58 8.06
CA PHE A 284 16.80 -27.13 8.26
C PHE A 284 15.43 -26.58 8.69
N CYS A 285 14.33 -27.04 8.08
CA CYS A 285 12.99 -26.65 8.50
C CYS A 285 12.65 -27.14 9.92
N PHE A 286 12.97 -28.40 10.26
CA PHE A 286 12.66 -28.97 11.58
C PHE A 286 13.54 -28.41 12.71
N SER A 287 14.77 -28.00 12.42
CA SER A 287 15.65 -27.32 13.40
C SER A 287 15.24 -25.88 13.69
N ASN A 288 14.53 -25.21 12.76
CA ASN A 288 14.14 -23.79 12.88
C ASN A 288 12.65 -23.58 13.18
N LEU A 289 11.79 -24.60 13.10
CA LEU A 289 10.33 -24.42 13.18
C LEU A 289 9.66 -25.50 14.04
N ARG A 290 8.47 -25.18 14.57
CA ARG A 290 7.59 -26.18 15.21
C ARG A 290 7.23 -27.28 14.20
N PRO A 291 7.14 -28.57 14.59
CA PRO A 291 7.01 -29.70 13.66
C PRO A 291 5.89 -29.57 12.61
N SER A 292 4.72 -29.05 12.98
CA SER A 292 3.60 -28.83 12.05
C SER A 292 3.89 -27.75 10.99
N ALA A 293 4.57 -26.66 11.39
CA ALA A 293 5.01 -25.60 10.50
C ALA A 293 6.17 -26.06 9.61
N ALA A 294 7.15 -26.76 10.18
CA ALA A 294 8.26 -27.39 9.46
C ALA A 294 7.74 -28.31 8.35
N GLN A 295 6.82 -29.22 8.69
CA GLN A 295 6.23 -30.16 7.74
C GLN A 295 5.45 -29.47 6.61
N SER A 296 4.78 -28.36 6.91
CA SER A 296 4.04 -27.56 5.93
C SER A 296 4.99 -26.83 4.98
N ILE A 297 6.06 -26.22 5.51
CA ILE A 297 7.06 -25.47 4.74
C ILE A 297 7.91 -26.39 3.86
N ALA A 298 8.35 -27.54 4.38
CA ALA A 298 9.09 -28.53 3.61
C ALA A 298 8.32 -29.00 2.36
N LYS A 299 6.99 -29.16 2.48
CA LYS A 299 6.13 -29.59 1.36
C LYS A 299 5.90 -28.52 0.29
N ILE A 300 6.04 -27.23 0.59
CA ILE A 300 5.80 -26.13 -0.38
C ILE A 300 6.82 -26.13 -1.53
N ILE A 301 8.02 -26.65 -1.29
CA ILE A 301 9.09 -26.77 -2.29
C ILE A 301 8.92 -28.02 -3.18
N LEU A 302 8.14 -29.00 -2.74
CA LEU A 302 7.94 -30.30 -3.40
C LEU A 302 6.67 -30.34 -4.26
N GLN A 303 6.08 -29.18 -4.58
CA GLN A 303 4.83 -28.98 -5.31
C GLN A 303 5.03 -28.00 -6.47
#